data_AF-A0A412W1M0-F1
#
_entry.id   AF-A0A412W1M0-F1
#
_cell.length_a   1.000
_cell.length_b   1.000
_cell.length_c   1.000
_cell.angle_alpha   90.00
_cell.angle_beta   90.00
_cell.angle_gamma   90.00
#
_symmetry.space_group_name_H-M   'P 1'
#
loop_
_entity.id
_entity.type
_entity.pdbx_description
1 polymer ?
#
loop_
_entity_poly.entity_id
_entity_poly.type
_entity_poly.pdbx_seq_one_letter_code
_entity_poly.pdbx_strand_id
1 'polypeptide(L)'
;MKVRTYFFGCLLSVLMWQCAPKENEYVVIAGKGVAEDTAWMKVAEALQNKHRAALLSYREDPAELLPQLQQIHPRYVAIVEKPETLGRDYVMEMHRLSRKVDNDIYADFLWGIITGYDAAGAMKMVNNSTEPLIIKDAVASIWELHSAKWFDRYGWVDDHTQGMWGEKKSAQDTVVTYQLPQVPTKMLSRNRKGGFDTVMMPRVNPVDEMQTFYNLYATYNPDLVVTAAHATERNLEMPFSLGNIKAKDGQLYMDFPNDPQNMKESGKRKVYFAVGNCLIGNVNNTKESMAIAWMNSGNAATMIGYVVTTWHGRNGWGGLKYWLTNPGRYSLAEAIYMNQQDLMYQLNEWDPKLVTLAYPYTEEEFQEAPRLIQETIGVEPTHDQIGFVHDRDVLAYYGDPKWNVRLQEIAEENDYTVNTSVQGNKCTVTIQTKENFSLERMKGDRFKQEHVLDLPFSYFFPQRLNNPRLSAGQDWKAAVDENFLLIYNADFKPGQTYSVELDIN
;
A
#
# COMPACT_ATOMS: atom_id res chain seq x y z
N MET A 1 -1.58 4.16 71.53
CA MET A 1 -0.25 3.98 70.90
C MET A 1 -0.42 3.23 69.60
N LYS A 2 -0.40 3.93 68.46
CA LYS A 2 -0.49 3.34 67.12
C LYS A 2 0.93 3.24 66.55
N VAL A 3 1.36 2.01 66.25
CA VAL A 3 2.64 1.72 65.59
C VAL A 3 2.47 2.01 64.09
N ARG A 4 3.33 2.88 63.54
CA ARG A 4 3.44 3.15 62.11
C ARG A 4 4.53 2.25 61.52
N THR A 5 4.15 1.38 60.61
CA THR A 5 5.08 0.59 59.79
C THR A 5 5.36 1.39 58.51
N TYR A 6 6.61 1.77 58.28
CA TYR A 6 7.05 2.40 57.03
C TYR A 6 7.36 1.31 56.00
N PHE A 7 6.60 1.28 54.91
CA PHE A 7 6.94 0.53 53.70
C PHE A 7 7.94 1.36 52.88
N PHE A 8 9.18 0.88 52.78
CA PHE A 8 10.17 1.38 51.82
C PHE A 8 9.85 0.74 50.46
N GLY A 9 9.27 1.52 49.54
CA GLY A 9 9.11 1.13 48.15
C GLY A 9 10.40 1.42 47.38
N CYS A 10 11.08 0.37 46.91
CA CYS A 10 12.11 0.49 45.88
C CYS A 10 11.44 0.85 44.55
N LEU A 11 11.53 2.13 44.14
CA LEU A 11 11.30 2.51 42.75
C LEU A 11 12.48 2.02 41.91
N LEU A 12 12.27 0.99 41.09
CA LEU A 12 13.11 0.73 39.92
C LEU A 12 12.86 1.84 38.90
N SER A 13 13.77 2.81 38.84
CA SER A 13 13.82 3.77 37.75
C SER A 13 14.39 3.07 36.50
N VAL A 14 13.50 2.66 35.59
CA VAL A 14 13.88 2.36 34.20
C VAL A 14 14.26 3.70 33.57
N LEU A 15 15.55 4.00 33.55
CA LEU A 15 16.11 5.07 32.74
C LEU A 15 15.97 4.66 31.27
N MET A 16 14.83 4.97 30.66
CA MET A 16 14.76 5.08 29.21
C MET A 16 15.67 6.25 28.84
N TRP A 17 16.81 5.96 28.23
CA TRP A 17 17.54 6.98 27.49
C TRP A 17 16.65 7.43 26.34
N GLN A 18 15.96 8.55 26.54
CA GLN A 18 15.42 9.34 25.45
C GLN A 18 16.63 9.88 24.68
N CYS A 19 16.97 9.18 23.59
CA CYS A 19 17.79 9.76 22.53
C CYS A 19 17.16 11.09 22.13
N ALA A 20 17.96 12.16 22.03
CA ALA A 20 17.47 13.47 21.65
C ALA A 20 16.63 13.39 20.35
N PRO A 21 15.53 14.14 20.20
CA PRO A 21 14.78 14.15 18.95
C PRO A 21 15.72 14.57 17.81
N LYS A 22 15.92 13.67 16.85
CA LYS A 22 16.72 13.91 15.65
C LYS A 22 16.08 15.00 14.80
N GLU A 23 16.91 15.61 13.95
CA GLU A 23 16.60 16.60 12.92
C GLU A 23 15.38 16.24 12.06
N ASN A 24 14.95 17.19 11.22
CA ASN A 24 13.70 17.21 10.50
C ASN A 24 13.45 15.96 9.59
N GLU A 25 13.05 14.82 10.19
CA GLU A 25 12.81 13.54 9.50
C GLU A 25 11.64 13.61 8.49
N TYR A 26 10.91 14.71 8.45
CA TYR A 26 9.76 14.91 7.57
C TYR A 26 10.01 16.12 6.68
N VAL A 27 9.78 15.94 5.39
CA VAL A 27 9.77 17.01 4.39
C VAL A 27 8.36 17.11 3.80
N VAL A 28 7.87 18.33 3.70
CA VAL A 28 6.71 18.66 2.87
C VAL A 28 7.22 19.32 1.60
N ILE A 29 6.78 18.82 0.46
CA ILE A 29 7.04 19.42 -0.85
C ILE A 29 5.76 20.12 -1.30
N ALA A 30 5.82 21.44 -1.47
CA ALA A 30 4.80 22.20 -2.18
C ALA A 30 5.07 22.08 -3.69
N GLY A 31 4.13 21.45 -4.37
CA GLY A 31 4.16 21.18 -5.79
C GLY A 31 4.08 22.40 -6.70
N LYS A 32 4.06 22.16 -8.01
CA LYS A 32 4.02 23.21 -9.02
C LYS A 32 2.75 24.07 -8.88
N GLY A 33 2.92 25.36 -8.66
CA GLY A 33 1.79 26.30 -8.52
C GLY A 33 1.09 26.24 -7.16
N VAL A 34 1.60 25.45 -6.20
CA VAL A 34 1.06 25.38 -4.83
C VAL A 34 1.52 26.56 -4.00
N ALA A 35 2.78 26.97 -4.10
CA ALA A 35 3.34 28.08 -3.34
C ALA A 35 2.66 29.43 -3.66
N GLU A 36 2.21 29.60 -4.90
CA GLU A 36 1.50 30.80 -5.37
C GLU A 36 0.00 30.79 -5.04
N ASP A 37 -0.54 29.66 -4.61
CA ASP A 37 -1.96 29.49 -4.30
C ASP A 37 -2.18 29.42 -2.79
N THR A 38 -2.72 30.51 -2.24
CA THR A 38 -2.91 30.66 -0.79
C THR A 38 -3.77 29.56 -0.17
N ALA A 39 -4.70 28.94 -0.92
CA ALA A 39 -5.53 27.88 -0.37
C ALA A 39 -4.76 26.56 -0.29
N TRP A 40 -4.00 26.23 -1.33
CA TRP A 40 -3.18 25.01 -1.37
C TRP A 40 -1.94 25.10 -0.48
N MET A 41 -1.30 26.26 -0.41
CA MET A 41 -0.16 26.48 0.48
C MET A 41 -0.51 26.23 1.94
N LYS A 42 -1.74 26.57 2.37
CA LYS A 42 -2.23 26.24 3.72
C LYS A 42 -2.25 24.74 4.01
N VAL A 43 -2.48 23.90 3.01
CA VAL A 43 -2.42 22.43 3.14
C VAL A 43 -0.98 22.00 3.45
N ALA A 44 0.00 22.56 2.73
CA ALA A 44 1.41 22.30 2.96
C ALA A 44 1.88 22.80 4.35
N GLU A 45 1.48 24.01 4.73
CA GLU A 45 1.74 24.58 6.06
C GLU A 45 1.10 23.76 7.18
N ALA A 46 -0.10 23.18 6.96
CA ALA A 46 -0.74 22.33 7.95
C ALA A 46 0.08 21.05 8.21
N LEU A 47 0.58 20.39 7.16
CA LEU A 47 1.50 19.24 7.31
C LEU A 47 2.83 19.66 7.93
N GLN A 48 3.37 20.81 7.51
CA GLN A 48 4.60 21.36 8.06
C GLN A 48 4.48 21.54 9.57
N ASN A 49 3.41 22.17 10.04
CA ASN A 49 3.17 22.38 11.45
C ASN A 49 2.90 21.07 12.21
N LYS A 50 2.11 20.18 11.61
CA LYS A 50 1.77 18.86 12.19
C LYS A 50 3.02 18.02 12.47
N HIS A 51 3.97 18.00 11.54
CA HIS A 51 5.17 17.15 11.63
C HIS A 51 6.46 17.89 11.98
N ARG A 52 6.38 19.21 12.17
CA ARG A 52 7.52 20.14 12.33
C ARG A 52 8.47 20.14 11.12
N ALA A 53 7.96 19.77 9.95
CA ALA A 53 8.69 19.42 8.74
C ALA A 53 9.49 20.59 8.14
N ALA A 54 10.49 20.25 7.32
CA ALA A 54 11.04 21.19 6.35
C ALA A 54 10.03 21.36 5.21
N LEU A 55 9.83 22.59 4.73
CA LEU A 55 8.93 22.89 3.61
C LEU A 55 9.77 23.34 2.43
N LEU A 56 9.71 22.57 1.35
CA LEU A 56 10.41 22.81 0.09
C LEU A 56 9.39 23.08 -1.01
N SER A 57 9.81 23.78 -2.06
CA SER A 57 9.00 23.98 -3.27
C SER A 57 9.89 23.90 -4.51
N TYR A 58 9.39 23.28 -5.56
CA TYR A 58 10.05 23.24 -6.86
C TYR A 58 9.22 24.02 -7.89
N ARG A 59 9.85 24.38 -9.02
CA ARG A 59 9.17 25.20 -10.04
C ARG A 59 8.51 24.36 -11.13
N GLU A 60 9.27 23.44 -11.72
CA GLU A 60 8.80 22.64 -12.85
C GLU A 60 8.81 21.16 -12.53
N ASP A 61 9.86 20.67 -11.87
CA ASP A 61 10.14 19.24 -11.68
C ASP A 61 10.61 18.92 -10.24
N PRO A 62 10.09 17.88 -9.57
CA PRO A 62 10.51 17.52 -8.22
C PRO A 62 12.00 17.14 -8.12
N ALA A 63 12.65 16.72 -9.21
CA ALA A 63 14.08 16.44 -9.26
C ALA A 63 14.96 17.66 -8.96
N GLU A 64 14.43 18.89 -9.11
CA GLU A 64 15.08 20.13 -8.68
C GLU A 64 15.44 20.12 -7.18
N LEU A 65 14.71 19.33 -6.37
CA LEU A 65 14.88 19.25 -4.93
C LEU A 65 15.91 18.20 -4.50
N LEU A 66 16.50 17.44 -5.42
CA LEU A 66 17.44 16.39 -5.08
C LEU A 66 18.59 16.89 -4.16
N PRO A 67 19.25 18.03 -4.41
CA PRO A 67 20.32 18.51 -3.53
C PRO A 67 19.83 18.78 -2.09
N GLN A 68 18.63 19.35 -1.93
CA GLN A 68 18.02 19.62 -0.63
C GLN A 68 17.60 18.34 0.07
N LEU A 69 17.06 17.37 -0.67
CA LEU A 69 16.70 16.05 -0.14
C LEU A 69 17.94 15.29 0.32
N GLN A 70 19.05 15.34 -0.43
CA GLN A 70 20.36 14.80 -0.04
C GLN A 70 20.91 15.46 1.22
N GLN A 71 20.71 16.77 1.37
CA GLN A 71 21.15 17.49 2.56
C GLN A 71 20.30 17.17 3.79
N ILE A 72 18.98 17.06 3.65
CA ILE A 72 18.05 16.82 4.76
C ILE A 72 18.00 15.34 5.14
N HIS A 73 18.17 14.45 4.16
CA HIS A 73 18.05 13.00 4.28
C HIS A 73 16.76 12.58 5.00
N PRO A 74 15.58 12.97 4.47
CA PRO A 74 14.31 12.80 5.18
C PRO A 74 13.93 11.32 5.31
N ARG A 75 13.13 11.01 6.32
CA ARG A 75 12.48 9.70 6.46
C ARG A 75 11.13 9.62 5.79
N TYR A 76 10.42 10.74 5.78
CA TYR A 76 9.08 10.87 5.24
C TYR A 76 9.02 12.09 4.34
N VAL A 77 8.38 11.94 3.18
CA VAL A 77 8.13 13.04 2.24
C VAL A 77 6.66 13.07 1.87
N ALA A 78 5.94 14.13 2.24
CA ALA A 78 4.60 14.37 1.73
C ALA A 78 4.63 15.44 0.66
N ILE A 79 4.02 15.17 -0.48
CA ILE A 79 3.92 16.13 -1.59
C ILE A 79 2.50 16.67 -1.61
N VAL A 80 2.35 17.98 -1.42
CA VAL A 80 1.09 18.67 -1.68
C VAL A 80 1.07 19.08 -3.14
N GLU A 81 0.12 18.56 -3.91
CA GLU A 81 0.07 18.79 -5.36
C GLU A 81 -1.37 18.92 -5.87
N LYS A 82 -1.55 19.76 -6.89
CA LYS A 82 -2.84 19.99 -7.54
C LYS A 82 -3.20 18.83 -8.48
N PRO A 83 -4.47 18.44 -8.60
CA PRO A 83 -4.83 17.33 -9.48
C PRO A 83 -4.49 17.58 -10.96
N GLU A 84 -4.45 18.85 -11.41
CA GLU A 84 -4.11 19.22 -12.79
C GLU A 84 -2.62 19.02 -13.16
N THR A 85 -1.76 18.76 -12.19
CA THR A 85 -0.31 18.51 -12.35
C THR A 85 0.07 17.08 -12.00
N LEU A 86 -0.90 16.23 -11.61
CA LEU A 86 -0.68 14.85 -11.19
C LEU A 86 -1.05 13.86 -12.29
N GLY A 87 -0.03 13.28 -12.92
CA GLY A 87 -0.18 12.21 -13.91
C GLY A 87 0.70 11.01 -13.60
N ARG A 88 0.58 9.98 -14.46
CA ARG A 88 1.41 8.77 -14.43
C ARG A 88 2.91 9.07 -14.30
N ASP A 89 3.42 9.94 -15.16
CA ASP A 89 4.85 10.21 -15.26
C ASP A 89 5.40 10.88 -13.99
N TYR A 90 4.58 11.71 -13.33
CA TYR A 90 4.91 12.31 -12.03
C TYR A 90 5.14 11.25 -10.95
N VAL A 91 4.26 10.24 -10.87
CA VAL A 91 4.39 9.14 -9.90
C VAL A 91 5.65 8.32 -10.17
N MET A 92 5.95 8.03 -11.44
CA MET A 92 7.17 7.31 -11.82
C MET A 92 8.44 8.10 -11.47
N GLU A 93 8.41 9.42 -11.67
CA GLU A 93 9.52 10.29 -11.31
C GLU A 93 9.75 10.34 -9.80
N MET A 94 8.68 10.43 -9.00
CA MET A 94 8.79 10.40 -7.54
C MET A 94 9.37 9.08 -7.02
N HIS A 95 8.97 7.93 -7.60
CA HIS A 95 9.60 6.63 -7.32
C HIS A 95 11.11 6.64 -7.60
N ARG A 96 11.52 7.23 -8.73
CA ARG A 96 12.95 7.34 -9.09
C ARG A 96 13.70 8.32 -8.20
N LEU A 97 13.07 9.44 -7.83
CA LEU A 97 13.66 10.45 -6.95
C LEU A 97 13.88 9.88 -5.54
N SER A 98 12.97 9.02 -5.08
CA SER A 98 13.07 8.40 -3.77
C SER A 98 14.21 7.38 -3.63
N ARG A 99 14.97 7.10 -4.69
CA ARG A 99 16.10 6.14 -4.71
C ARG A 99 17.40 6.80 -5.19
N LYS A 100 17.54 8.09 -4.92
CA LYS A 100 18.64 8.95 -5.40
C LYS A 100 19.22 9.83 -4.29
N VAL A 101 18.64 9.80 -3.09
CA VAL A 101 19.15 10.59 -1.96
C VAL A 101 20.50 10.02 -1.54
N ASP A 102 20.69 8.70 -1.62
CA ASP A 102 22.01 8.10 -1.61
C ASP A 102 22.32 7.26 -2.88
N ASN A 103 23.32 6.38 -2.78
CA ASN A 103 23.87 5.62 -3.91
C ASN A 103 23.44 4.16 -3.95
N ASP A 104 22.59 3.71 -3.02
CA ASP A 104 22.08 2.34 -3.05
C ASP A 104 20.82 2.21 -3.94
N ILE A 105 20.20 1.03 -3.93
CA ILE A 105 19.07 0.71 -4.82
C ILE A 105 17.71 0.94 -4.16
N TYR A 106 17.69 1.20 -2.86
CA TYR A 106 16.50 1.22 -2.03
C TYR A 106 15.87 2.60 -2.01
N ALA A 107 14.60 2.64 -1.58
CA ALA A 107 13.97 3.94 -1.38
C ALA A 107 14.49 4.55 -0.08
N ASP A 108 15.06 5.75 -0.19
CA ASP A 108 15.63 6.52 0.89
C ASP A 108 14.56 7.08 1.84
N PHE A 109 13.29 7.16 1.42
CA PHE A 109 12.20 7.69 2.24
C PHE A 109 10.83 7.09 1.88
N LEU A 110 9.93 7.09 2.86
CA LEU A 110 8.51 6.83 2.62
C LEU A 110 7.87 8.10 2.07
N TRP A 111 7.04 7.99 1.03
CA TRP A 111 6.39 9.16 0.46
C TRP A 111 4.92 8.94 0.11
N GLY A 112 4.19 10.05 0.06
CA GLY A 112 2.78 10.05 -0.27
C GLY A 112 2.31 11.40 -0.82
N ILE A 113 1.25 11.37 -1.62
CA ILE A 113 0.69 12.54 -2.30
C ILE A 113 -0.54 13.03 -1.53
N ILE A 114 -0.56 14.31 -1.20
CA ILE A 114 -1.68 15.02 -0.60
C ILE A 114 -2.33 15.86 -1.70
N THR A 115 -3.53 15.46 -2.09
CA THR A 115 -4.32 16.13 -3.12
C THR A 115 -5.81 15.99 -2.85
N GLY A 116 -6.64 16.57 -3.70
CA GLY A 116 -8.09 16.55 -3.58
C GLY A 116 -8.75 17.27 -4.75
N TYR A 117 -10.08 17.27 -4.78
CA TYR A 117 -10.84 17.98 -5.81
C TYR A 117 -10.52 19.49 -5.83
N ASP A 118 -10.25 20.02 -4.64
CA ASP A 118 -9.73 21.35 -4.36
C ASP A 118 -8.88 21.32 -3.09
N ALA A 119 -8.36 22.48 -2.68
CA ALA A 119 -7.57 22.62 -1.45
C ALA A 119 -8.33 22.22 -0.18
N ALA A 120 -9.66 22.34 -0.15
CA ALA A 120 -10.46 21.93 1.01
C ALA A 120 -10.56 20.41 1.10
N GLY A 121 -10.71 19.72 -0.04
CA GLY A 121 -10.60 18.26 -0.13
C GLY A 121 -9.22 17.75 0.32
N ALA A 122 -8.15 18.40 -0.13
CA ALA A 122 -6.78 18.07 0.30
C ALA A 122 -6.57 18.33 1.80
N MET A 123 -7.06 19.46 2.33
CA MET A 123 -7.03 19.75 3.76
C MET A 123 -7.81 18.71 4.58
N LYS A 124 -8.95 18.22 4.06
CA LYS A 124 -9.74 17.16 4.70
C LYS A 124 -8.91 15.87 4.84
N MET A 125 -8.12 15.50 3.82
CA MET A 125 -7.19 14.38 3.90
C MET A 125 -6.16 14.55 5.03
N VAL A 126 -5.53 15.73 5.13
CA VAL A 126 -4.55 16.04 6.19
C VAL A 126 -5.17 15.96 7.59
N ASN A 127 -6.37 16.52 7.76
CA ASN A 127 -7.08 16.50 9.04
C ASN A 127 -7.45 15.07 9.44
N ASN A 128 -7.95 14.29 8.48
CA ASN A 128 -8.32 12.89 8.69
C ASN A 128 -7.13 11.98 9.00
N SER A 129 -5.90 12.38 8.70
CA SER A 129 -4.69 11.58 8.96
C SER A 129 -4.01 11.90 10.30
N THR A 130 -4.71 12.52 11.26
CA THR A 130 -4.15 12.91 12.56
C THR A 130 -4.12 11.75 13.56
N GLU A 131 -5.30 11.22 13.92
CA GLU A 131 -5.39 10.12 14.88
C GLU A 131 -5.06 8.79 14.20
N PRO A 132 -4.35 7.85 14.86
CA PRO A 132 -4.15 6.50 14.35
C PRO A 132 -5.47 5.81 13.95
N LEU A 133 -5.40 4.89 12.99
CA LEU A 133 -6.55 4.09 12.56
C LEU A 133 -6.19 2.60 12.61
N ILE A 134 -6.98 1.84 13.37
CA ILE A 134 -6.97 0.37 13.29
C ILE A 134 -8.16 -0.03 12.44
N ILE A 135 -7.91 -0.76 11.36
CA ILE A 135 -8.97 -1.26 10.47
C ILE A 135 -9.78 -2.33 11.19
N LYS A 136 -11.10 -2.13 11.27
CA LYS A 136 -12.04 -3.08 11.87
C LYS A 136 -13.13 -3.51 10.92
N ASP A 137 -13.64 -2.55 10.13
CA ASP A 137 -14.70 -2.79 9.17
C ASP A 137 -14.16 -2.68 7.75
N ALA A 138 -14.46 -3.65 6.89
CA ALA A 138 -14.01 -3.59 5.50
C ALA A 138 -15.10 -4.00 4.50
N VAL A 139 -14.98 -3.49 3.28
CA VAL A 139 -15.74 -3.96 2.11
C VAL A 139 -14.80 -4.28 0.98
N ALA A 140 -15.03 -5.36 0.24
CA ALA A 140 -14.19 -5.69 -0.90
C ALA A 140 -14.93 -6.18 -2.14
N SER A 141 -14.22 -6.17 -3.27
CA SER A 141 -14.64 -6.81 -4.52
C SER A 141 -13.66 -7.92 -4.95
N ILE A 142 -13.05 -8.60 -3.97
CA ILE A 142 -12.02 -9.62 -4.19
C ILE A 142 -12.26 -10.85 -3.33
N TRP A 143 -11.97 -12.03 -3.87
CA TRP A 143 -12.08 -13.31 -3.16
C TRP A 143 -11.01 -13.50 -2.09
N GLU A 144 -9.81 -12.92 -2.23
CA GLU A 144 -8.65 -13.26 -1.39
C GLU A 144 -8.81 -12.85 0.08
N LEU A 145 -9.81 -12.02 0.38
CA LEU A 145 -10.18 -11.59 1.72
C LEU A 145 -11.50 -12.19 2.21
N HIS A 146 -12.09 -13.17 1.50
CA HIS A 146 -13.40 -13.75 1.81
C HIS A 146 -13.52 -14.33 3.23
N SER A 147 -12.42 -14.74 3.85
CA SER A 147 -12.41 -15.30 5.22
C SER A 147 -12.71 -14.25 6.30
N ALA A 148 -12.66 -12.96 5.98
CA ALA A 148 -12.87 -11.84 6.91
C ALA A 148 -11.96 -11.89 8.16
N LYS A 149 -10.80 -12.57 8.06
CA LYS A 149 -9.94 -12.93 9.18
C LYS A 149 -9.56 -11.74 10.08
N TRP A 150 -9.31 -10.57 9.48
CA TRP A 150 -8.80 -9.39 10.19
C TRP A 150 -9.87 -8.36 10.55
N PHE A 151 -11.15 -8.65 10.29
CA PHE A 151 -12.22 -7.67 10.38
C PHE A 151 -13.26 -8.07 11.42
N ASP A 152 -13.72 -7.11 12.20
CA ASP A 152 -14.88 -7.25 13.08
C ASP A 152 -16.14 -7.37 12.22
N ARG A 153 -16.26 -6.56 11.17
CA ARG A 153 -17.37 -6.63 10.20
C ARG A 153 -16.85 -6.55 8.78
N TYR A 154 -17.42 -7.35 7.89
CA TYR A 154 -16.92 -7.45 6.53
C TYR A 154 -18.04 -7.73 5.54
N GLY A 155 -17.98 -7.13 4.37
CA GLY A 155 -18.84 -7.45 3.24
C GLY A 155 -18.02 -7.58 1.97
N TRP A 156 -18.31 -8.54 1.11
CA TRP A 156 -17.58 -8.66 -0.15
C TRP A 156 -18.42 -9.22 -1.27
N VAL A 157 -18.10 -8.81 -2.49
CA VAL A 157 -18.59 -9.42 -3.73
C VAL A 157 -17.45 -10.17 -4.41
N ASP A 158 -17.76 -11.31 -5.03
CA ASP A 158 -16.76 -12.22 -5.58
C ASP A 158 -16.34 -11.84 -7.00
N ASP A 159 -15.04 -11.91 -7.25
CA ASP A 159 -14.42 -11.75 -8.57
C ASP A 159 -14.09 -13.07 -9.26
N HIS A 160 -14.29 -14.20 -8.59
CA HIS A 160 -14.07 -15.54 -9.14
C HIS A 160 -15.36 -16.25 -9.56
N THR A 161 -16.47 -16.01 -8.87
CA THR A 161 -17.78 -16.60 -9.15
C THR A 161 -18.87 -15.54 -9.26
N GLN A 162 -19.48 -15.43 -10.44
CA GLN A 162 -20.48 -14.40 -10.72
C GLN A 162 -21.67 -14.45 -9.75
N GLY A 163 -21.92 -13.34 -9.03
CA GLY A 163 -23.02 -13.16 -8.09
C GLY A 163 -22.83 -13.80 -6.72
N MET A 164 -21.67 -14.38 -6.47
CA MET A 164 -21.34 -14.82 -5.12
C MET A 164 -20.94 -13.58 -4.30
N TRP A 165 -21.44 -13.50 -3.08
CA TRP A 165 -21.07 -12.46 -2.14
C TRP A 165 -21.14 -13.02 -0.73
N GLY A 166 -20.55 -12.33 0.25
CA GLY A 166 -20.61 -12.78 1.62
C GLY A 166 -20.45 -11.65 2.62
N GLU A 167 -20.78 -11.95 3.86
CA GLU A 167 -20.76 -10.96 4.92
C GLU A 167 -20.48 -11.57 6.30
N LYS A 168 -19.81 -10.79 7.15
CA LYS A 168 -19.60 -11.02 8.59
C LYS A 168 -20.17 -9.81 9.33
N LYS A 169 -21.14 -10.05 10.23
CA LYS A 169 -21.93 -8.97 10.85
C LYS A 169 -21.34 -8.45 12.15
N SER A 170 -20.56 -9.25 12.85
CA SER A 170 -19.86 -8.89 14.08
C SER A 170 -18.59 -9.73 14.26
N ALA A 171 -17.72 -9.30 15.17
CA ALA A 171 -16.43 -9.94 15.41
C ALA A 171 -16.56 -11.42 15.82
N GLN A 172 -17.69 -11.78 16.44
CA GLN A 172 -18.00 -13.14 16.91
C GLN A 172 -18.65 -14.02 15.84
N ASP A 173 -19.11 -13.45 14.73
CA ASP A 173 -19.78 -14.19 13.67
C ASP A 173 -18.77 -14.84 12.70
N THR A 174 -19.19 -15.94 12.08
CA THR A 174 -18.53 -16.48 10.89
C THR A 174 -19.07 -15.82 9.63
N VAL A 175 -18.28 -15.86 8.54
CA VAL A 175 -18.75 -15.37 7.24
C VAL A 175 -19.91 -16.23 6.75
N VAL A 176 -20.98 -15.57 6.30
CA VAL A 176 -22.08 -16.20 5.58
C VAL A 176 -21.97 -15.83 4.11
N THR A 177 -22.08 -16.82 3.24
CA THR A 177 -22.01 -16.64 1.78
C THR A 177 -23.37 -16.81 1.13
N TYR A 178 -23.59 -16.06 0.06
CA TYR A 178 -24.85 -15.97 -0.67
C TYR A 178 -24.56 -16.03 -2.17
N GLN A 179 -25.57 -16.43 -2.94
CA GLN A 179 -25.53 -16.47 -4.39
C GLN A 179 -26.73 -15.68 -4.93
N LEU A 180 -26.45 -14.66 -5.74
CA LEU A 180 -27.49 -13.92 -6.44
C LEU A 180 -28.18 -14.82 -7.49
N PRO A 181 -29.49 -14.62 -7.75
CA PRO A 181 -30.21 -15.36 -8.77
C PRO A 181 -29.54 -15.23 -10.14
N GLN A 182 -29.48 -16.34 -10.87
CA GLN A 182 -28.93 -16.38 -12.22
C GLN A 182 -30.02 -16.79 -13.22
N VAL A 183 -30.05 -16.11 -14.37
CA VAL A 183 -30.96 -16.42 -15.48
C VAL A 183 -30.17 -16.93 -16.69
N PRO A 184 -30.63 -18.01 -17.35
CA PRO A 184 -30.01 -18.47 -18.60
C PRO A 184 -30.10 -17.39 -19.68
N THR A 185 -28.96 -16.87 -20.12
CA THR A 185 -28.86 -15.79 -21.09
C THR A 185 -28.09 -16.27 -22.32
N LYS A 186 -28.59 -15.94 -23.51
CA LYS A 186 -27.89 -16.24 -24.78
C LYS A 186 -26.69 -15.30 -24.93
N MET A 187 -25.52 -15.88 -25.17
CA MET A 187 -24.29 -15.15 -25.40
C MET A 187 -23.52 -15.70 -26.59
N LEU A 188 -22.76 -14.85 -27.26
CA LEU A 188 -21.79 -15.27 -28.26
C LEU A 188 -20.51 -15.70 -27.56
N SER A 189 -20.07 -16.94 -27.79
CA SER A 189 -18.80 -17.46 -27.31
C SER A 189 -17.90 -17.82 -28.49
N ARG A 190 -16.62 -17.47 -28.40
CA ARG A 190 -15.65 -17.75 -29.47
C ARG A 190 -15.38 -19.25 -29.52
N ASN A 191 -15.59 -19.87 -30.67
CA ASN A 191 -15.35 -21.29 -30.86
C ASN A 191 -13.89 -21.57 -31.27
N ARG A 192 -13.48 -22.84 -31.16
CA ARG A 192 -12.11 -23.28 -31.48
C ARG A 192 -11.67 -23.04 -32.92
N LYS A 193 -12.62 -22.76 -33.83
CA LYS A 193 -12.36 -22.46 -35.25
C LYS A 193 -12.27 -20.96 -35.53
N GLY A 194 -12.32 -20.11 -34.49
CA GLY A 194 -12.25 -18.66 -34.60
C GLY A 194 -13.58 -17.96 -34.94
N GLY A 195 -14.69 -18.70 -35.06
CA GLY A 195 -16.05 -18.14 -35.19
C GLY A 195 -16.74 -17.94 -33.84
N PHE A 196 -18.04 -17.62 -33.85
CA PHE A 196 -18.85 -17.47 -32.64
C PHE A 196 -20.04 -18.42 -32.64
N ASP A 197 -20.24 -19.11 -31.52
CA ASP A 197 -21.42 -19.94 -31.26
C ASP A 197 -22.32 -19.23 -30.24
N THR A 198 -23.64 -19.36 -30.40
CA THR A 198 -24.58 -18.92 -29.38
C THR A 198 -24.68 -19.98 -28.30
N VAL A 199 -24.26 -19.64 -27.08
CA VAL A 199 -24.32 -20.49 -25.90
C VAL A 199 -25.28 -19.92 -24.87
N MET A 200 -25.91 -20.79 -24.08
CA MET A 200 -26.67 -20.38 -22.90
C MET A 200 -25.71 -20.33 -21.72
N MET A 201 -25.57 -19.16 -21.08
CA MET A 201 -24.76 -19.01 -19.88
C MET A 201 -25.62 -18.44 -18.75
N PRO A 202 -25.49 -18.95 -17.51
CA PRO A 202 -26.15 -18.33 -16.37
C PRO A 202 -25.57 -16.93 -16.16
N ARG A 203 -26.44 -15.92 -16.00
CA ARG A 203 -26.03 -14.55 -15.75
C ARG A 203 -26.81 -13.95 -14.60
N VAL A 204 -26.09 -13.24 -13.74
CA VAL A 204 -26.65 -12.36 -12.71
C VAL A 204 -27.13 -11.08 -13.36
N ASN A 205 -28.25 -10.56 -12.89
CA ASN A 205 -28.71 -9.23 -13.27
C ASN A 205 -27.73 -8.17 -12.71
N PRO A 206 -27.11 -7.33 -13.55
CA PRO A 206 -26.17 -6.29 -13.11
C PRO A 206 -26.69 -5.40 -11.98
N VAL A 207 -27.99 -5.09 -11.99
CA VAL A 207 -28.59 -4.25 -10.93
C VAL A 207 -28.52 -4.91 -9.56
N ASP A 208 -28.67 -6.23 -9.47
CA ASP A 208 -28.61 -6.95 -8.19
C ASP A 208 -27.19 -6.94 -7.62
N GLU A 209 -26.17 -7.09 -8.47
CA GLU A 209 -24.75 -6.99 -8.09
C GLU A 209 -24.41 -5.58 -7.59
N MET A 210 -24.76 -4.55 -8.38
CA MET A 210 -24.55 -3.15 -8.01
C MET A 210 -25.25 -2.81 -6.69
N GLN A 211 -26.50 -3.24 -6.52
CA GLN A 211 -27.26 -3.00 -5.30
C GLN A 211 -26.64 -3.72 -4.09
N THR A 212 -26.11 -4.92 -4.29
CA THR A 212 -25.41 -5.68 -3.24
C THR A 212 -24.18 -4.91 -2.76
N PHE A 213 -23.27 -4.54 -3.67
CA PHE A 213 -22.08 -3.76 -3.27
C PHE A 213 -22.45 -2.42 -2.62
N TYR A 214 -23.42 -1.69 -3.21
CA TYR A 214 -23.90 -0.43 -2.67
C TYR A 214 -24.44 -0.57 -1.24
N ASN A 215 -25.21 -1.63 -0.97
CA ASN A 215 -25.75 -1.93 0.35
C ASN A 215 -24.66 -2.32 1.34
N LEU A 216 -23.69 -3.15 0.94
CA LEU A 216 -22.56 -3.52 1.79
C LEU A 216 -21.76 -2.27 2.19
N TYR A 217 -21.41 -1.43 1.22
CA TYR A 217 -20.71 -0.16 1.45
C TYR A 217 -21.48 0.74 2.44
N ALA A 218 -22.78 0.92 2.20
CA ALA A 218 -23.64 1.78 3.02
C ALA A 218 -23.91 1.24 4.43
N THR A 219 -23.98 -0.09 4.59
CA THR A 219 -24.30 -0.78 5.84
C THR A 219 -23.08 -0.87 6.75
N TYR A 220 -21.95 -1.31 6.19
CA TYR A 220 -20.74 -1.49 6.96
C TYR A 220 -20.01 -0.19 7.25
N ASN A 221 -20.17 0.83 6.39
CA ASN A 221 -19.49 2.12 6.53
C ASN A 221 -17.98 1.91 6.81
N PRO A 222 -17.27 1.27 5.86
CA PRO A 222 -16.00 0.60 6.14
C PRO A 222 -14.86 1.55 6.50
N ASP A 223 -13.91 1.06 7.29
CA ASP A 223 -12.59 1.66 7.45
C ASP A 223 -11.69 1.40 6.24
N LEU A 224 -11.88 0.26 5.57
CA LEU A 224 -11.09 -0.19 4.42
C LEU A 224 -11.99 -0.65 3.27
N VAL A 225 -11.70 -0.16 2.06
CA VAL A 225 -12.26 -0.71 0.83
C VAL A 225 -11.13 -1.36 0.03
N VAL A 226 -11.29 -2.61 -0.41
CA VAL A 226 -10.29 -3.31 -1.26
C VAL A 226 -10.93 -3.74 -2.56
N THR A 227 -10.34 -3.38 -3.69
CA THR A 227 -10.89 -3.75 -5.00
C THR A 227 -9.82 -4.26 -5.95
N ALA A 228 -10.20 -5.23 -6.77
CA ALA A 228 -9.49 -5.65 -7.97
C ALA A 228 -10.55 -6.01 -9.02
N ALA A 229 -10.50 -5.32 -10.15
CA ALA A 229 -11.40 -5.46 -11.30
C ALA A 229 -10.90 -4.53 -12.42
N HIS A 230 -11.55 -4.58 -13.58
CA HIS A 230 -11.33 -3.57 -14.60
C HIS A 230 -11.69 -2.19 -14.09
N ALA A 231 -10.84 -1.22 -14.40
CA ALA A 231 -11.04 0.16 -14.06
C ALA A 231 -10.37 1.05 -15.10
N THR A 232 -10.79 2.31 -15.11
CA THR A 232 -10.13 3.40 -15.82
C THR A 232 -9.97 4.55 -14.83
N GLU A 233 -9.43 5.68 -15.28
CA GLU A 233 -9.46 6.92 -14.52
C GLU A 233 -10.89 7.43 -14.25
N ARG A 234 -11.93 6.85 -14.85
CA ARG A 234 -13.32 7.34 -14.81
C ARG A 234 -14.34 6.36 -14.25
N ASN A 235 -14.00 5.08 -14.16
CA ASN A 235 -14.90 4.07 -13.63
C ASN A 235 -14.15 2.92 -12.97
N LEU A 236 -14.81 2.28 -12.02
CA LEU A 236 -14.50 0.97 -11.46
C LEU A 236 -15.62 0.03 -11.86
N GLU A 237 -15.32 -1.03 -12.62
CA GLU A 237 -16.30 -2.08 -12.89
C GLU A 237 -16.52 -2.95 -11.66
N MET A 238 -17.78 -3.31 -11.43
CA MET A 238 -18.11 -4.44 -10.56
C MET A 238 -17.67 -5.74 -11.26
N PRO A 239 -17.31 -6.79 -10.50
CA PRO A 239 -16.84 -8.04 -11.08
C PRO A 239 -17.73 -8.57 -12.20
N PHE A 240 -17.11 -9.21 -13.20
CA PHE A 240 -17.79 -9.71 -14.41
C PHE A 240 -18.48 -8.64 -15.27
N SER A 241 -18.04 -7.38 -15.16
CA SER A 241 -18.61 -6.21 -15.85
C SER A 241 -20.10 -6.02 -15.55
N LEU A 242 -20.49 -6.24 -14.29
CA LEU A 242 -21.87 -6.17 -13.81
C LEU A 242 -22.30 -4.78 -13.34
N GLY A 243 -21.72 -3.74 -13.91
CA GLY A 243 -22.02 -2.35 -13.57
C GLY A 243 -20.79 -1.59 -13.14
N ASN A 244 -20.98 -0.33 -12.78
CA ASN A 244 -19.88 0.60 -12.53
C ASN A 244 -20.13 1.50 -11.33
N ILE A 245 -19.07 1.76 -10.57
CA ILE A 245 -18.93 2.98 -9.79
C ILE A 245 -18.19 3.99 -10.69
N LYS A 246 -18.67 5.24 -10.74
CA LYS A 246 -18.12 6.30 -11.58
C LYS A 246 -17.82 7.55 -10.77
N ALA A 247 -17.00 8.41 -11.35
CA ALA A 247 -16.64 9.72 -10.80
C ALA A 247 -17.27 10.86 -11.60
N LYS A 248 -17.83 11.86 -10.91
CA LYS A 248 -18.28 13.13 -11.49
C LYS A 248 -18.27 14.24 -10.45
N ASP A 249 -17.70 15.40 -10.77
CA ASP A 249 -17.65 16.58 -9.89
C ASP A 249 -17.06 16.25 -8.50
N GLY A 250 -16.03 15.41 -8.50
CA GLY A 250 -15.38 14.92 -7.27
C GLY A 250 -16.24 13.96 -6.43
N GLN A 251 -17.35 13.45 -6.97
CA GLN A 251 -18.25 12.51 -6.31
C GLN A 251 -18.24 11.12 -6.95
N LEU A 252 -18.26 10.09 -6.10
CA LEU A 252 -18.50 8.71 -6.48
C LEU A 252 -20.00 8.43 -6.53
N TYR A 253 -20.44 7.75 -7.58
CA TYR A 253 -21.80 7.27 -7.70
C TYR A 253 -21.86 5.87 -8.32
N MET A 254 -22.82 5.07 -7.87
CA MET A 254 -23.18 3.82 -8.51
C MET A 254 -24.06 4.13 -9.72
N ASP A 255 -23.66 3.66 -10.90
CA ASP A 255 -24.29 3.96 -12.18
C ASP A 255 -25.51 3.07 -12.46
N PHE A 256 -26.51 3.10 -11.57
CA PHE A 256 -27.75 2.37 -11.79
C PHE A 256 -28.47 2.88 -13.05
N PRO A 257 -29.07 1.98 -13.87
CA PRO A 257 -29.74 2.37 -15.10
C PRO A 257 -30.87 3.39 -14.85
N ASN A 258 -30.79 4.54 -15.51
CA ASN A 258 -31.75 5.66 -15.45
C ASN A 258 -31.87 6.38 -14.09
N ASP A 259 -31.21 5.91 -13.03
CA ASP A 259 -31.25 6.52 -11.70
C ASP A 259 -29.89 6.41 -10.98
N PRO A 260 -28.83 7.10 -11.47
CA PRO A 260 -27.52 7.04 -10.82
C PRO A 260 -27.60 7.55 -9.38
N GLN A 261 -26.98 6.83 -8.43
CA GLN A 261 -27.05 7.16 -7.00
C GLN A 261 -25.66 7.40 -6.43
N ASN A 262 -25.47 8.53 -5.75
CA ASN A 262 -24.21 8.83 -5.06
C ASN A 262 -23.90 7.75 -4.01
N MET A 263 -22.64 7.33 -3.93
CA MET A 263 -22.19 6.43 -2.89
C MET A 263 -22.40 7.08 -1.52
N LYS A 264 -22.93 6.32 -0.55
CA LYS A 264 -23.28 6.86 0.77
C LYS A 264 -22.05 7.33 1.54
N GLU A 265 -21.90 8.64 1.72
CA GLU A 265 -20.82 9.21 2.52
C GLU A 265 -21.30 9.56 3.93
N SER A 266 -20.55 9.12 4.94
CA SER A 266 -20.90 9.29 6.37
C SER A 266 -20.04 10.34 7.10
N GLY A 267 -19.04 10.92 6.43
CA GLY A 267 -17.99 11.71 7.05
C GLY A 267 -16.86 10.87 7.66
N LYS A 268 -17.02 9.53 7.71
CA LYS A 268 -16.00 8.61 8.23
C LYS A 268 -14.82 8.52 7.27
N ARG A 269 -13.64 8.90 7.78
CA ARG A 269 -12.35 8.67 7.09
C ARG A 269 -12.15 7.18 6.85
N LYS A 270 -11.56 6.84 5.71
CA LYS A 270 -11.29 5.45 5.34
C LYS A 270 -9.99 5.31 4.56
N VAL A 271 -9.62 4.08 4.30
CA VAL A 271 -8.53 3.66 3.41
C VAL A 271 -9.16 3.05 2.17
N TYR A 272 -8.66 3.41 1.00
CA TYR A 272 -8.99 2.71 -0.23
C TYR A 272 -7.75 2.01 -0.81
N PHE A 273 -7.79 0.69 -0.92
CA PHE A 273 -6.72 -0.12 -1.48
C PHE A 273 -7.20 -0.75 -2.80
N ALA A 274 -6.96 -0.05 -3.91
CA ALA A 274 -7.16 -0.58 -5.26
C ALA A 274 -5.98 -1.50 -5.63
N VAL A 275 -6.00 -2.72 -5.09
CA VAL A 275 -4.87 -3.64 -5.09
C VAL A 275 -4.48 -4.14 -6.49
N GLY A 276 -5.45 -4.21 -7.42
CA GLY A 276 -5.25 -4.75 -8.77
C GLY A 276 -6.01 -4.03 -9.88
N ASN A 277 -6.54 -2.83 -9.62
CA ASN A 277 -7.31 -2.08 -10.60
C ASN A 277 -6.42 -1.28 -11.56
N CYS A 278 -6.68 -1.39 -12.87
CA CYS A 278 -6.05 -0.57 -13.89
C CYS A 278 -6.33 0.92 -13.67
N LEU A 279 -5.31 1.77 -13.79
CA LEU A 279 -5.40 3.24 -13.93
C LEU A 279 -6.16 4.00 -12.83
N ILE A 280 -6.77 3.33 -11.85
CA ILE A 280 -7.66 3.98 -10.88
C ILE A 280 -6.91 4.94 -9.96
N GLY A 281 -5.60 4.71 -9.77
CA GLY A 281 -4.69 5.59 -9.08
C GLY A 281 -4.13 6.70 -9.96
N ASN A 282 -4.35 6.68 -11.28
CA ASN A 282 -3.92 7.75 -12.17
C ASN A 282 -4.88 8.94 -12.07
N VAL A 283 -4.42 10.05 -11.51
CA VAL A 283 -5.18 11.31 -11.48
C VAL A 283 -5.31 11.90 -12.90
N ASN A 284 -4.35 11.59 -13.79
CA ASN A 284 -4.35 11.96 -15.20
C ASN A 284 -4.55 13.47 -15.46
N ASN A 285 -3.89 14.30 -14.66
CA ASN A 285 -3.91 15.75 -14.75
C ASN A 285 -5.34 16.33 -14.70
N THR A 286 -6.25 15.67 -13.97
CA THR A 286 -7.65 16.07 -13.88
C THR A 286 -8.24 15.80 -12.50
N LYS A 287 -8.93 16.81 -11.96
CA LYS A 287 -9.74 16.67 -10.74
C LYS A 287 -10.97 15.76 -10.88
N GLU A 288 -11.31 15.38 -12.10
CA GLU A 288 -12.49 14.56 -12.41
C GLU A 288 -12.19 13.04 -12.46
N SER A 289 -11.03 12.60 -11.96
CA SER A 289 -10.63 11.19 -11.91
C SER A 289 -11.24 10.42 -10.74
N MET A 290 -11.27 9.09 -10.85
CA MET A 290 -11.66 8.16 -9.79
C MET A 290 -10.82 8.35 -8.54
N ALA A 291 -9.50 8.52 -8.67
CA ALA A 291 -8.60 8.80 -7.55
C ALA A 291 -9.08 10.01 -6.73
N ILE A 292 -9.42 11.11 -7.42
CA ILE A 292 -9.90 12.33 -6.76
C ILE A 292 -11.29 12.14 -6.14
N ALA A 293 -12.20 11.44 -6.81
CA ALA A 293 -13.52 11.15 -6.24
C ALA A 293 -13.44 10.26 -4.99
N TRP A 294 -12.54 9.27 -4.97
CA TRP A 294 -12.26 8.44 -3.79
C TRP A 294 -11.70 9.25 -2.62
N MET A 295 -10.74 10.14 -2.88
CA MET A 295 -10.20 11.03 -1.84
C MET A 295 -11.24 12.06 -1.35
N ASN A 296 -12.10 12.55 -2.24
CA ASN A 296 -13.04 13.63 -1.94
C ASN A 296 -14.36 13.13 -1.31
N SER A 297 -15.26 12.55 -2.11
CA SER A 297 -16.55 12.05 -1.60
C SER A 297 -16.43 10.68 -0.96
N GLY A 298 -15.52 9.84 -1.46
CA GLY A 298 -15.19 8.57 -0.81
C GLY A 298 -14.44 8.78 0.51
N ASN A 299 -13.95 9.99 0.79
CA ASN A 299 -13.30 10.37 2.03
C ASN A 299 -12.13 9.43 2.42
N ALA A 300 -11.44 8.91 1.40
CA ALA A 300 -10.22 8.15 1.56
C ALA A 300 -9.10 9.09 2.03
N ALA A 301 -8.69 8.95 3.29
CA ALA A 301 -7.56 9.68 3.85
C ALA A 301 -6.21 9.07 3.44
N THR A 302 -6.26 7.80 3.01
CA THR A 302 -5.19 7.13 2.26
C THR A 302 -5.80 6.35 1.11
N MET A 303 -5.17 6.41 -0.06
CA MET A 303 -5.49 5.58 -1.21
C MET A 303 -4.22 4.98 -1.82
N ILE A 304 -4.31 3.71 -2.24
CA ILE A 304 -3.27 3.02 -3.01
C ILE A 304 -3.87 2.56 -4.33
N GLY A 305 -3.16 2.79 -5.44
CA GLY A 305 -3.61 2.31 -6.75
C GLY A 305 -2.58 2.49 -7.86
N TYR A 306 -2.73 1.72 -8.93
CA TYR A 306 -1.85 1.80 -10.10
C TYR A 306 -2.15 3.03 -10.95
N VAL A 307 -1.09 3.64 -11.49
CA VAL A 307 -1.18 4.70 -12.49
C VAL A 307 -1.11 4.19 -13.94
N VAL A 308 -1.04 2.87 -14.12
CA VAL A 308 -1.00 2.16 -15.42
C VAL A 308 -2.04 1.04 -15.46
N THR A 309 -2.23 0.43 -16.62
CA THR A 309 -2.95 -0.83 -16.75
C THR A 309 -2.27 -1.92 -15.95
N THR A 310 -3.01 -2.60 -15.08
CA THR A 310 -2.45 -3.67 -14.25
C THR A 310 -2.33 -4.96 -15.08
N TRP A 311 -1.20 -5.64 -14.93
CA TRP A 311 -0.97 -6.94 -15.54
C TRP A 311 -0.36 -7.93 -14.54
N HIS A 312 0.89 -7.70 -14.14
CA HIS A 312 1.56 -8.60 -13.22
C HIS A 312 1.11 -8.41 -11.77
N GLY A 313 0.96 -7.17 -11.29
CA GLY A 313 0.36 -6.92 -9.98
C GLY A 313 1.29 -7.13 -8.76
N ARG A 314 2.59 -7.34 -8.98
CA ARG A 314 3.61 -7.52 -7.94
C ARG A 314 3.55 -6.43 -6.86
N ASN A 315 3.42 -5.16 -7.24
CA ASN A 315 3.56 -4.07 -6.28
C ASN A 315 2.32 -3.96 -5.37
N GLY A 316 1.14 -3.85 -5.97
CA GLY A 316 -0.14 -3.79 -5.28
C GLY A 316 -0.43 -5.03 -4.42
N TRP A 317 -0.38 -6.24 -5.01
CA TRP A 317 -0.62 -7.49 -4.26
C TRP A 317 0.45 -7.73 -3.19
N GLY A 318 1.70 -7.36 -3.48
CA GLY A 318 2.78 -7.46 -2.51
C GLY A 318 2.60 -6.52 -1.33
N GLY A 319 2.20 -5.27 -1.59
CA GLY A 319 1.88 -4.30 -0.54
C GLY A 319 0.75 -4.79 0.37
N LEU A 320 -0.31 -5.37 -0.22
CA LEU A 320 -1.38 -5.99 0.56
C LEU A 320 -0.85 -7.20 1.35
N LYS A 321 -0.07 -8.09 0.74
CA LYS A 321 0.53 -9.26 1.41
C LYS A 321 1.38 -8.86 2.61
N TYR A 322 2.29 -7.90 2.45
CA TYR A 322 3.12 -7.37 3.54
C TYR A 322 2.27 -6.88 4.71
N TRP A 323 1.15 -6.21 4.43
CA TRP A 323 0.26 -5.67 5.47
C TRP A 323 -0.56 -6.77 6.17
N LEU A 324 -1.12 -7.71 5.42
CA LEU A 324 -1.93 -8.82 5.94
C LEU A 324 -1.11 -9.84 6.75
N THR A 325 0.15 -10.06 6.37
CA THR A 325 1.07 -10.98 7.05
C THR A 325 1.67 -10.37 8.33
N ASN A 326 1.68 -9.04 8.44
CA ASN A 326 2.24 -8.32 9.57
C ASN A 326 1.18 -7.46 10.30
N PRO A 327 0.02 -8.03 10.69
CA PRO A 327 -1.06 -7.27 11.30
C PRO A 327 -0.58 -6.61 12.59
N GLY A 328 -0.92 -5.34 12.78
CA GLY A 328 -0.44 -4.51 13.89
C GLY A 328 1.05 -4.19 13.91
N ARG A 329 1.93 -4.91 13.18
CA ARG A 329 3.38 -4.65 13.15
C ARG A 329 3.77 -3.54 12.18
N TYR A 330 3.15 -3.49 11.01
CA TYR A 330 3.37 -2.42 10.03
C TYR A 330 2.15 -1.52 9.91
N SER A 331 2.41 -0.21 9.85
CA SER A 331 1.50 0.71 9.21
C SER A 331 1.37 0.37 7.73
N LEU A 332 0.29 0.83 7.09
CA LEU A 332 0.10 0.63 5.66
C LEU A 332 1.27 1.21 4.84
N ALA A 333 1.74 2.41 5.16
CA ALA A 333 2.87 3.03 4.47
C ALA A 333 4.16 2.20 4.64
N GLU A 334 4.43 1.69 5.85
CA GLU A 334 5.56 0.79 6.11
C GLU A 334 5.44 -0.51 5.30
N ALA A 335 4.25 -1.10 5.19
CA ALA A 335 4.04 -2.31 4.38
C ALA A 335 4.33 -2.07 2.89
N ILE A 336 3.87 -0.95 2.33
CA ILE A 336 4.18 -0.57 0.93
C ILE A 336 5.66 -0.29 0.73
N TYR A 337 6.29 0.39 1.70
CA TYR A 337 7.72 0.64 1.67
C TYR A 337 8.53 -0.65 1.69
N MET A 338 8.25 -1.57 2.64
CA MET A 338 8.94 -2.86 2.75
C MET A 338 8.75 -3.71 1.49
N ASN A 339 7.56 -3.68 0.92
CA ASN A 339 7.26 -4.32 -0.35
C ASN A 339 8.12 -3.80 -1.50
N GLN A 340 8.32 -2.48 -1.57
CA GLN A 340 9.18 -1.87 -2.58
C GLN A 340 10.64 -2.31 -2.38
N GLN A 341 11.15 -2.35 -1.14
CA GLN A 341 12.55 -2.74 -0.90
C GLN A 341 12.83 -4.18 -1.31
N ASP A 342 11.88 -5.08 -1.03
CA ASP A 342 11.97 -6.46 -1.48
C ASP A 342 11.91 -6.58 -3.01
N LEU A 343 11.03 -5.82 -3.67
CA LEU A 343 10.98 -5.75 -5.13
C LEU A 343 12.32 -5.29 -5.71
N MET A 344 12.93 -4.24 -5.16
CA MET A 344 14.23 -3.72 -5.61
C MET A 344 15.34 -4.74 -5.43
N TYR A 345 15.38 -5.43 -4.28
CA TYR A 345 16.37 -6.48 -4.03
C TYR A 345 16.25 -7.63 -5.03
N GLN A 346 15.04 -8.11 -5.30
CA GLN A 346 14.81 -9.20 -6.25
C GLN A 346 15.23 -8.83 -7.68
N LEU A 347 14.91 -7.61 -8.13
CA LEU A 347 15.38 -7.11 -9.42
C LEU A 347 16.91 -7.08 -9.49
N ASN A 348 17.57 -6.60 -8.43
CA ASN A 348 19.02 -6.53 -8.36
C ASN A 348 19.70 -7.90 -8.35
N GLU A 349 19.11 -8.87 -7.65
CA GLU A 349 19.60 -10.26 -7.62
C GLU A 349 19.49 -10.94 -8.99
N TRP A 350 18.48 -10.62 -9.79
CA TRP A 350 18.37 -11.13 -11.15
C TRP A 350 19.39 -10.50 -12.10
N ASP A 351 19.43 -9.17 -12.15
CA ASP A 351 20.47 -8.40 -12.83
C ASP A 351 20.38 -6.92 -12.37
N PRO A 352 21.46 -6.30 -11.86
CA PRO A 352 21.44 -4.92 -11.39
C PRO A 352 20.93 -3.88 -12.41
N LYS A 353 21.02 -4.16 -13.71
CA LYS A 353 20.48 -3.26 -14.74
C LYS A 353 18.95 -3.14 -14.69
N LEU A 354 18.25 -4.15 -14.18
CA LEU A 354 16.79 -4.14 -14.07
C LEU A 354 16.28 -3.13 -13.04
N VAL A 355 17.10 -2.73 -12.08
CA VAL A 355 16.77 -1.71 -11.07
C VAL A 355 16.52 -0.34 -11.71
N THR A 356 17.22 -0.03 -12.79
CA THR A 356 17.18 1.30 -13.45
C THR A 356 16.54 1.27 -14.84
N LEU A 357 16.30 0.09 -15.41
CA LEU A 357 15.69 -0.07 -16.73
C LEU A 357 14.29 0.58 -16.78
N ALA A 358 14.08 1.50 -17.72
CA ALA A 358 12.78 2.13 -17.94
C ALA A 358 11.85 1.16 -18.68
N TYR A 359 10.68 0.87 -18.11
CA TYR A 359 9.68 0.05 -18.77
C TYR A 359 8.97 0.86 -19.87
N PRO A 360 8.72 0.29 -21.06
CA PRO A 360 8.08 0.99 -22.17
C PRO A 360 6.55 0.92 -22.05
N TYR A 361 5.92 1.83 -21.30
CA TYR A 361 4.45 1.92 -21.19
C TYR A 361 3.82 2.52 -22.46
N THR A 362 3.98 1.81 -23.57
CA THR A 362 3.45 2.12 -24.91
C THR A 362 2.25 1.20 -25.23
N GLU A 363 1.57 1.42 -26.35
CA GLU A 363 0.50 0.51 -26.81
C GLU A 363 1.02 -0.89 -27.17
N GLU A 364 2.32 -1.02 -27.47
CA GLU A 364 2.99 -2.27 -27.84
C GLU A 364 3.82 -2.86 -26.68
N GLU A 365 3.60 -2.42 -25.44
CA GLU A 365 4.44 -2.73 -24.27
C GLU A 365 4.74 -4.22 -24.09
N PHE A 366 3.76 -5.10 -24.32
CA PHE A 366 3.91 -6.55 -24.16
C PHE A 366 4.79 -7.20 -25.24
N GLN A 367 5.05 -6.51 -26.34
CA GLN A 367 6.01 -6.93 -27.36
C GLN A 367 7.38 -6.26 -27.19
N GLU A 368 7.38 -4.99 -26.75
CA GLU A 368 8.60 -4.20 -26.57
C GLU A 368 9.37 -4.59 -25.31
N ALA A 369 8.69 -4.75 -24.18
CA ALA A 369 9.33 -5.00 -22.89
C ALA A 369 10.17 -6.29 -22.84
N PRO A 370 9.69 -7.45 -23.34
CA PRO A 370 10.52 -8.65 -23.36
C PRO A 370 11.81 -8.48 -24.19
N ARG A 371 11.72 -7.80 -25.36
CA ARG A 371 12.90 -7.52 -26.20
C ARG A 371 13.87 -6.59 -25.50
N LEU A 372 13.37 -5.49 -24.93
CA LEU A 372 14.19 -4.52 -24.21
C LEU A 372 14.92 -5.16 -23.02
N ILE A 373 14.22 -5.99 -22.24
CA ILE A 373 14.83 -6.68 -21.10
C ILE A 373 15.86 -7.70 -21.60
N GLN A 374 15.53 -8.50 -22.62
CA GLN A 374 16.45 -9.46 -23.22
C GLN A 374 17.74 -8.78 -23.71
N GLU A 375 17.63 -7.65 -24.41
CA GLU A 375 18.78 -6.86 -24.86
C GLU A 375 19.60 -6.31 -23.69
N THR A 376 18.95 -5.98 -22.57
CA THR A 376 19.59 -5.43 -21.37
C THR A 376 20.41 -6.48 -20.62
N ILE A 377 19.86 -7.67 -20.40
CA ILE A 377 20.46 -8.73 -19.56
C ILE A 377 21.13 -9.85 -20.36
N GLY A 378 20.90 -9.91 -21.68
CA GLY A 378 21.53 -10.87 -22.59
C GLY A 378 20.93 -12.28 -22.57
N VAL A 379 19.83 -12.50 -21.87
CA VAL A 379 19.10 -13.78 -21.80
C VAL A 379 17.59 -13.56 -21.94
N GLU A 380 16.86 -14.59 -22.34
CA GLU A 380 15.39 -14.54 -22.40
C GLU A 380 14.81 -14.23 -21.01
N PRO A 381 14.04 -13.14 -20.84
CA PRO A 381 13.53 -12.78 -19.53
C PRO A 381 12.40 -13.70 -19.08
N THR A 382 12.31 -13.94 -17.78
CA THR A 382 11.18 -14.63 -17.18
C THR A 382 9.95 -13.73 -17.11
N HIS A 383 8.77 -14.34 -16.93
CA HIS A 383 7.52 -13.59 -16.69
C HIS A 383 7.66 -12.61 -15.51
N ASP A 384 8.24 -13.07 -14.41
CA ASP A 384 8.45 -12.26 -13.20
C ASP A 384 9.43 -11.11 -13.46
N GLN A 385 10.52 -11.33 -14.22
CA GLN A 385 11.45 -10.24 -14.56
C GLN A 385 10.74 -9.12 -15.34
N ILE A 386 9.86 -9.47 -16.29
CA ILE A 386 9.06 -8.48 -17.03
C ILE A 386 8.07 -7.78 -16.09
N GLY A 387 7.37 -8.57 -15.27
CA GLY A 387 6.34 -8.08 -14.36
C GLY A 387 6.86 -7.17 -13.26
N PHE A 388 8.00 -7.49 -12.65
CA PHE A 388 8.60 -6.67 -11.60
C PHE A 388 9.13 -5.35 -12.17
N VAL A 389 9.72 -5.34 -13.37
CA VAL A 389 10.15 -4.10 -14.04
C VAL A 389 8.92 -3.24 -14.40
N HIS A 390 7.83 -3.86 -14.86
CA HIS A 390 6.54 -3.17 -15.10
C HIS A 390 5.97 -2.53 -13.83
N ASP A 391 6.09 -3.19 -12.67
CA ASP A 391 5.40 -2.77 -11.44
C ASP A 391 6.23 -1.81 -10.55
N ARG A 392 7.53 -1.70 -10.81
CA ARG A 392 8.52 -1.02 -9.94
C ARG A 392 8.16 0.44 -9.62
N ASP A 393 7.68 1.21 -10.60
CA ASP A 393 7.57 2.67 -10.52
C ASP A 393 6.12 3.19 -10.66
N VAL A 394 5.10 2.34 -10.49
CA VAL A 394 3.72 2.66 -10.95
C VAL A 394 2.63 2.59 -9.89
N LEU A 395 2.96 2.25 -8.65
CA LEU A 395 1.99 2.26 -7.56
C LEU A 395 2.00 3.62 -6.87
N ALA A 396 0.88 4.33 -6.87
CA ALA A 396 0.73 5.60 -6.16
C ALA A 396 0.26 5.36 -4.72
N TYR A 397 0.87 6.09 -3.78
CA TYR A 397 0.38 6.24 -2.42
C TYR A 397 -0.13 7.67 -2.25
N TYR A 398 -1.44 7.82 -2.08
CA TYR A 398 -2.08 9.08 -1.71
C TYR A 398 -2.34 9.08 -0.20
N GLY A 399 -1.98 10.15 0.49
CA GLY A 399 -2.08 10.28 1.94
C GLY A 399 -0.76 10.65 2.61
N ASP A 400 -0.85 10.91 3.91
CA ASP A 400 0.31 11.23 4.75
C ASP A 400 1.11 9.95 5.05
N PRO A 401 2.38 9.82 4.59
CA PRO A 401 3.16 8.59 4.74
C PRO A 401 3.51 8.26 6.20
N LYS A 402 3.30 9.19 7.14
CA LYS A 402 3.51 8.96 8.58
C LYS A 402 2.20 8.67 9.33
N TRP A 403 1.05 8.66 8.64
CA TRP A 403 -0.21 8.33 9.29
C TRP A 403 -0.24 6.87 9.73
N ASN A 404 -0.50 6.65 11.02
CA ASN A 404 -0.43 5.33 11.62
C ASN A 404 -1.72 4.52 11.36
N VAL A 405 -1.79 3.89 10.19
CA VAL A 405 -2.90 3.02 9.77
C VAL A 405 -2.48 1.56 9.86
N ARG A 406 -3.09 0.78 10.74
CA ARG A 406 -2.72 -0.63 10.98
C ARG A 406 -3.90 -1.56 10.81
N LEU A 407 -3.62 -2.78 10.38
CA LEU A 407 -4.58 -3.88 10.43
C LEU A 407 -4.71 -4.37 11.87
N GLN A 408 -5.88 -4.86 12.25
CA GLN A 408 -6.12 -5.42 13.58
C GLN A 408 -5.19 -6.61 13.85
N GLU A 409 -4.54 -6.60 15.02
CA GLU A 409 -3.73 -7.73 15.49
C GLU A 409 -4.60 -8.96 15.73
N ILE A 410 -4.04 -10.13 15.42
CA ILE A 410 -4.60 -11.42 15.77
C ILE A 410 -3.67 -12.02 16.81
N ALA A 411 -4.13 -12.09 18.07
CA ALA A 411 -3.29 -12.43 19.21
C ALA A 411 -2.61 -13.79 19.06
N GLU A 412 -3.31 -14.75 18.46
CA GLU A 412 -2.85 -16.11 18.17
C GLU A 412 -1.76 -16.16 17.08
N GLU A 413 -1.60 -15.09 16.31
CA GLU A 413 -0.62 -14.97 15.22
C GLU A 413 0.51 -14.00 15.55
N ASN A 414 0.50 -13.39 16.74
CA ASN A 414 1.66 -12.68 17.26
C ASN A 414 2.68 -13.71 17.77
N ASP A 415 3.35 -14.39 16.84
CA ASP A 415 4.10 -15.62 17.08
C ASP A 415 5.63 -15.42 17.10
N TYR A 416 6.11 -14.18 16.98
CA TYR A 416 7.50 -13.78 17.26
C TYR A 416 7.59 -12.33 17.80
N THR A 417 8.70 -11.99 18.41
CA THR A 417 9.05 -10.61 18.79
C THR A 417 10.39 -10.22 18.19
N VAL A 418 10.58 -8.93 17.95
CA VAL A 418 11.85 -8.38 17.45
C VAL A 418 12.23 -7.23 18.36
N ASN A 419 13.44 -7.27 18.90
CA ASN A 419 14.00 -6.22 19.73
C ASN A 419 15.32 -5.73 19.13
N THR A 420 15.60 -4.44 19.28
CA THR A 420 16.87 -3.83 18.89
C THR A 420 17.60 -3.25 20.08
N SER A 421 18.91 -3.43 20.10
CA SER A 421 19.81 -2.86 21.09
C SER A 421 20.99 -2.24 20.38
N VAL A 422 21.33 -0.99 20.72
CA VAL A 422 22.49 -0.28 20.16
C VAL A 422 23.55 -0.12 21.25
N GLN A 423 24.75 -0.61 20.98
CA GLN A 423 25.90 -0.49 21.88
C GLN A 423 27.14 -0.07 21.09
N GLY A 424 27.59 1.16 21.31
CA GLY A 424 28.69 1.75 20.52
C GLY A 424 28.32 1.81 19.03
N ASN A 425 29.17 1.21 18.20
CA ASN A 425 29.00 1.13 16.74
C ASN A 425 28.31 -0.17 16.28
N LYS A 426 27.56 -0.83 17.17
CA LYS A 426 26.83 -2.05 16.85
C LYS A 426 25.35 -1.95 17.20
N CYS A 427 24.51 -2.49 16.32
CA CYS A 427 23.11 -2.73 16.56
C CYS A 427 22.84 -4.24 16.49
N THR A 428 22.34 -4.81 17.59
CA THR A 428 21.87 -6.19 17.64
C THR A 428 20.36 -6.24 17.42
N VAL A 429 19.92 -6.95 16.40
CA VAL A 429 18.50 -7.30 16.19
C VAL A 429 18.26 -8.71 16.73
N THR A 430 17.45 -8.84 17.78
CA THR A 430 17.09 -10.13 18.38
C THR A 430 15.69 -10.52 17.97
N ILE A 431 15.55 -11.66 17.27
CA ILE A 431 14.27 -12.25 16.89
C ILE A 431 13.97 -13.41 17.84
N GLN A 432 12.86 -13.38 18.56
CA GLN A 432 12.42 -14.46 19.44
C GLN A 432 11.12 -15.05 18.91
N THR A 433 11.15 -16.29 18.46
CA THR A 433 9.98 -17.03 18.00
C THR A 433 9.29 -17.71 19.18
N LYS A 434 7.96 -17.75 19.17
CA LYS A 434 7.14 -18.46 20.16
C LYS A 434 6.95 -19.92 19.73
N GLU A 435 6.40 -20.74 20.62
CA GLU A 435 6.08 -22.16 20.32
C GLU A 435 5.07 -22.32 19.18
N ASN A 436 4.19 -21.34 18.97
CA ASN A 436 3.21 -21.30 17.88
C ASN A 436 3.70 -20.62 16.59
N PHE A 437 5.01 -20.35 16.48
CA PHE A 437 5.59 -19.72 15.29
C PHE A 437 5.34 -20.55 14.03
N SER A 438 4.87 -19.88 12.98
CA SER A 438 4.68 -20.48 11.65
C SER A 438 5.58 -19.79 10.63
N LEU A 439 6.55 -20.55 10.10
CA LEU A 439 7.41 -20.08 9.02
C LEU A 439 6.61 -19.80 7.74
N GLU A 440 5.63 -20.64 7.41
CA GLU A 440 4.75 -20.42 6.26
C GLU A 440 3.98 -19.09 6.40
N ARG A 441 3.51 -18.77 7.61
CA ARG A 441 2.81 -17.51 7.88
C ARG A 441 3.73 -16.33 7.74
N MET A 442 4.95 -16.39 8.27
CA MET A 442 5.95 -15.34 8.07
C MET A 442 6.25 -15.09 6.58
N LYS A 443 6.26 -16.14 5.76
CA LYS A 443 6.41 -16.07 4.29
C LYS A 443 5.14 -15.62 3.56
N GLY A 444 4.05 -15.40 4.30
CA GLY A 444 2.77 -14.89 3.84
C GLY A 444 1.80 -15.95 3.32
N ASP A 445 1.86 -17.18 3.83
CA ASP A 445 0.88 -18.27 3.64
C ASP A 445 0.47 -18.49 2.17
N ARG A 446 1.43 -18.34 1.25
CA ARG A 446 1.22 -18.43 -0.21
C ARG A 446 0.18 -17.47 -0.79
N PHE A 447 -0.22 -16.44 -0.04
CA PHE A 447 -1.09 -15.39 -0.53
C PHE A 447 -0.46 -14.73 -1.76
N LYS A 448 -1.17 -14.76 -2.90
CA LYS A 448 -0.73 -14.19 -4.19
C LYS A 448 0.72 -14.55 -4.54
N GLN A 449 1.15 -15.79 -4.22
CA GLN A 449 2.52 -16.23 -4.41
C GLN A 449 2.94 -16.20 -5.89
N GLU A 450 1.98 -16.37 -6.80
CA GLU A 450 2.14 -16.25 -8.25
C GLU A 450 2.51 -14.82 -8.70
N HIS A 451 2.33 -13.81 -7.86
CA HIS A 451 2.71 -12.43 -8.15
C HIS A 451 3.83 -11.89 -7.27
N VAL A 452 3.97 -12.40 -6.03
CA VAL A 452 4.80 -11.77 -4.98
C VAL A 452 5.98 -12.65 -4.55
N LEU A 453 5.89 -13.98 -4.78
CA LEU A 453 6.74 -15.01 -4.17
C LEU A 453 6.61 -15.04 -2.62
N ASP A 454 7.48 -15.79 -1.96
CA ASP A 454 7.55 -15.84 -0.49
C ASP A 454 8.12 -14.53 0.08
N LEU A 455 7.53 -14.05 1.18
CA LEU A 455 8.10 -12.90 1.87
C LEU A 455 9.38 -13.31 2.64
N PRO A 456 10.45 -12.48 2.59
CA PRO A 456 11.55 -12.61 3.54
C PRO A 456 11.09 -12.26 4.97
N PHE A 457 11.85 -12.67 5.99
CA PHE A 457 11.71 -12.01 7.29
C PHE A 457 12.00 -10.52 7.07
N SER A 458 11.14 -9.66 7.60
CA SER A 458 11.25 -8.23 7.41
C SER A 458 11.18 -7.53 8.76
N TYR A 459 11.94 -6.45 8.89
CA TYR A 459 11.91 -5.59 10.04
C TYR A 459 12.16 -4.14 9.65
N PHE A 460 11.18 -3.29 9.89
CA PHE A 460 11.31 -1.84 9.77
C PHE A 460 11.84 -1.28 11.09
N PHE A 461 12.98 -0.60 11.08
CA PHE A 461 13.62 -0.11 12.29
C PHE A 461 12.77 1.00 12.93
N PRO A 462 12.52 0.98 14.26
CA PRO A 462 11.82 2.08 14.92
C PRO A 462 12.52 3.44 14.75
N GLN A 463 13.85 3.43 14.72
CA GLN A 463 14.71 4.58 14.46
C GLN A 463 15.69 4.25 13.33
N ARG A 464 16.04 5.25 12.51
CA ARG A 464 17.04 5.06 11.46
C ARG A 464 18.38 4.67 12.05
N LEU A 465 18.97 3.63 11.49
CA LEU A 465 20.36 3.27 11.74
C LEU A 465 21.27 4.10 10.83
N ASN A 466 22.43 4.51 11.32
CA ASN A 466 23.37 5.27 10.51
C ASN A 466 24.26 4.32 9.70
N ASN A 467 24.08 4.30 8.37
CA ASN A 467 24.83 3.48 7.41
C ASN A 467 25.03 2.01 7.89
N PRO A 468 23.94 1.28 8.17
CA PRO A 468 24.02 -0.07 8.73
C PRO A 468 24.56 -1.08 7.70
N ARG A 469 25.39 -2.02 8.18
CA ARG A 469 25.89 -3.15 7.40
C ARG A 469 25.86 -4.41 8.25
N LEU A 470 25.63 -5.56 7.62
CA LEU A 470 25.71 -6.84 8.32
C LEU A 470 27.15 -7.05 8.85
N SER A 471 27.31 -7.26 10.16
CA SER A 471 28.64 -7.48 10.75
C SER A 471 29.28 -8.76 10.19
N ALA A 472 30.60 -8.72 10.00
CA ALA A 472 31.36 -9.84 9.45
C ALA A 472 31.24 -11.13 10.28
N GLY A 473 31.29 -12.29 9.60
CA GLY A 473 31.21 -13.61 10.23
C GLY A 473 29.81 -14.16 10.43
N GLN A 474 28.79 -13.54 9.81
CA GLN A 474 27.42 -14.03 9.77
C GLN A 474 27.07 -14.51 8.36
N ASP A 475 26.34 -15.62 8.27
CA ASP A 475 25.94 -16.24 6.99
C ASP A 475 24.50 -15.86 6.57
N TRP A 476 23.97 -14.76 7.10
CA TRP A 476 22.64 -14.27 6.73
C TRP A 476 22.64 -13.75 5.29
N LYS A 477 21.76 -14.29 4.44
CA LYS A 477 21.41 -13.66 3.16
C LYS A 477 20.47 -12.48 3.45
N ALA A 478 21.01 -11.29 3.61
CA ALA A 478 20.25 -10.13 4.05
C ALA A 478 20.41 -8.90 3.16
N ALA A 479 19.33 -8.14 3.03
CA ALA A 479 19.36 -6.75 2.58
C ALA A 479 19.22 -5.84 3.79
N VAL A 480 20.10 -4.83 3.89
CA VAL A 480 20.17 -3.92 5.04
C VAL A 480 20.37 -2.50 4.55
N ASP A 481 19.52 -1.62 5.04
CA ASP A 481 19.58 -0.18 4.82
C ASP A 481 19.09 0.53 6.11
N GLU A 482 19.28 1.83 6.22
CA GLU A 482 19.00 2.68 7.37
C GLU A 482 17.60 2.55 7.97
N ASN A 483 16.60 2.17 7.16
CA ASN A 483 15.22 1.99 7.59
C ASN A 483 14.82 0.54 7.85
N PHE A 484 15.55 -0.45 7.32
CA PHE A 484 15.06 -1.82 7.32
C PHE A 484 16.12 -2.92 7.30
N LEU A 485 15.67 -4.12 7.65
CA LEU A 485 16.36 -5.39 7.50
C LEU A 485 15.42 -6.40 6.82
N LEU A 486 15.88 -7.01 5.73
CA LEU A 486 15.26 -8.20 5.12
C LEU A 486 16.21 -9.38 5.25
N ILE A 487 15.72 -10.54 5.69
CA ILE A 487 16.48 -11.79 5.74
C ILE A 487 15.78 -12.83 4.87
N TYR A 488 16.48 -13.22 3.80
CA TYR A 488 16.04 -14.22 2.86
C TYR A 488 16.45 -15.62 3.35
N ASN A 489 15.64 -16.62 3.02
CA ASN A 489 15.86 -18.01 3.44
C ASN A 489 16.05 -18.15 4.97
N ALA A 490 15.31 -17.36 5.74
CA ALA A 490 15.30 -17.45 7.20
C ALA A 490 14.62 -18.77 7.63
N ASP A 491 15.41 -19.80 7.94
CA ASP A 491 14.93 -21.10 8.43
C ASP A 491 14.61 -21.06 9.94
N PHE A 492 13.78 -20.09 10.33
CA PHE A 492 13.37 -19.91 11.72
C PHE A 492 12.50 -21.09 12.19
N LYS A 493 12.71 -21.50 13.43
CA LYS A 493 12.02 -22.63 14.09
C LYS A 493 11.30 -22.13 15.34
N PRO A 494 10.19 -22.74 15.74
CA PRO A 494 9.48 -22.39 16.96
C PRO A 494 10.35 -22.44 18.23
N GLY A 495 10.06 -21.53 19.16
CA GLY A 495 10.72 -21.46 20.47
C GLY A 495 12.21 -21.10 20.43
N GLN A 496 12.73 -20.62 19.30
CA GLN A 496 14.14 -20.25 19.13
C GLN A 496 14.37 -18.74 19.20
N THR A 497 15.60 -18.37 19.55
CA THR A 497 16.11 -16.99 19.49
C THR A 497 17.20 -16.89 18.42
N TYR A 498 17.10 -15.88 17.58
CA TYR A 498 18.06 -15.52 16.55
C TYR A 498 18.61 -14.14 16.84
N SER A 499 19.85 -13.88 16.42
CA SER A 499 20.47 -12.57 16.53
C SER A 499 21.17 -12.20 15.23
N VAL A 500 21.02 -10.94 14.85
CA VAL A 500 21.63 -10.35 13.66
C VAL A 500 22.40 -9.12 14.16
N GLU A 501 23.70 -9.16 13.98
CA GLU A 501 24.60 -8.07 14.35
C GLU A 501 24.79 -7.15 13.15
N LEU A 502 24.58 -5.85 13.34
CA LEU A 502 24.80 -4.83 12.34
C LEU A 502 25.87 -3.86 12.84
N ASP A 503 26.87 -3.58 12.02
CA ASP A 503 27.78 -2.47 12.24
C ASP A 503 27.08 -1.17 11.79
N ILE A 504 27.12 -0.15 12.62
CA ILE A 504 26.55 1.18 12.36
C ILE A 504 27.64 2.24 12.56
N ASN A 505 27.62 3.32 11.77
CA ASN A 505 28.68 4.33 11.77
C ASN A 505 28.29 5.65 12.43
#